data_AF-A0A453EBY3-F1
#
_entry.id   AF-A0A453EBY3-F1
#
_cell.length_a   1.000
_cell.length_b   1.000
_cell.length_c   1.000
_cell.angle_alpha   90.00
_cell.angle_beta   90.00
_cell.angle_gamma   90.00
#
_symmetry.space_group_name_H-M   'P 1'
#
loop_
_entity.id
_entity.type
_entity.pdbx_description
1 polymer ?
#
loop_
_entity_poly.entity_id
_entity_poly.type
_entity_poly.pdbx_seq_one_letter_code
_entity_poly.pdbx_strand_id
1 'polypeptide(L)'
;MGSSYGWLITADERSNLILVNPATGAQIAMPPPETMNNVRLRYTEKGVLDGYDVLYMDLLSSDFDTETEPYHLTLEEARFFFYERVVLSCDPSQGNCMVLRIQLPNSQLSYTRVGDTKWTWIGGKGNCWEYQDILYNNNDGLFYGVRGEGQVDSINLNGISAEVKVILKSIISYQAHSRYIVQAPWGDFFQIWRHDKYNKENGRTEWVADKFFVYKIDFVGQKIIETNNLQDHI
;
A
#
# COMPACT_ATOMS: atom_id res chain seq x y z
N MET A 1 -2.40 5.60 -4.73
CA MET A 1 -1.34 6.34 -5.49
C MET A 1 -0.88 7.59 -4.74
N GLY A 2 0.34 8.10 -4.99
CA GLY A 2 1.00 9.13 -4.17
C GLY A 2 2.17 9.85 -4.86
N SER A 3 3.05 10.48 -4.09
CA SER A 3 4.24 11.18 -4.61
C SER A 3 5.40 11.08 -3.62
N SER A 4 6.63 10.98 -4.11
CA SER A 4 7.83 11.00 -3.27
C SER A 4 9.04 11.46 -4.07
N TYR A 5 10.00 12.13 -3.42
CA TYR A 5 11.25 12.59 -4.05
C TYR A 5 11.07 13.45 -5.31
N GLY A 6 9.97 14.21 -5.41
CA GLY A 6 9.65 15.00 -6.60
C GLY A 6 9.06 14.20 -7.77
N TRP A 7 8.79 12.90 -7.57
CA TRP A 7 8.13 12.02 -8.51
C TRP A 7 6.66 11.82 -8.15
N LEU A 8 5.79 11.87 -9.15
CA LEU A 8 4.41 11.42 -9.07
C LEU A 8 4.35 9.92 -9.35
N ILE A 9 3.59 9.19 -8.54
CA ILE A 9 3.34 7.77 -8.72
C ILE A 9 1.93 7.62 -9.30
N THR A 10 1.83 7.23 -10.57
CA THR A 10 0.57 7.13 -11.31
C THR A 10 0.49 5.85 -12.13
N ALA A 11 -0.62 5.58 -12.80
CA ALA A 11 -0.73 4.49 -13.77
C ALA A 11 -1.43 4.92 -15.06
N ASP A 12 -1.03 4.33 -16.18
CA ASP A 12 -1.62 4.59 -17.49
C ASP A 12 -3.01 3.94 -17.67
N GLU A 13 -3.60 4.08 -18.86
CA GLU A 13 -4.92 3.50 -19.21
C GLU A 13 -4.97 1.97 -19.14
N ARG A 14 -3.82 1.29 -19.13
CA ARG A 14 -3.70 -0.16 -18.96
C ARG A 14 -3.36 -0.55 -17.54
N SER A 15 -3.33 0.38 -16.60
CA SER A 15 -2.88 0.15 -15.22
C SER A 15 -1.41 -0.25 -15.10
N ASN A 16 -0.56 0.14 -16.05
CA ASN A 16 0.89 0.07 -15.85
C ASN A 16 1.30 1.20 -14.91
N LEU A 17 1.96 0.87 -13.80
CA LEU A 17 2.47 1.88 -12.88
C LEU A 17 3.67 2.60 -13.50
N ILE A 18 3.66 3.93 -13.46
CA ILE A 18 4.69 4.80 -14.00
C ILE A 18 5.04 5.85 -12.95
N LEU A 19 6.33 6.04 -12.73
CA LEU A 19 6.86 7.15 -11.95
C LEU A 19 7.15 8.30 -12.91
N VAL A 20 6.59 9.48 -12.67
CA VAL A 20 6.74 10.66 -13.53
C VAL A 20 7.38 11.79 -12.74
N ASN A 21 8.46 12.37 -13.24
CA ASN A 21 9.03 13.59 -12.69
C ASN A 21 8.47 14.80 -13.47
N PRO A 22 7.54 15.59 -12.90
CA PRO A 22 6.87 16.66 -13.65
C PRO A 22 7.81 17.81 -14.04
N ALA A 23 8.91 18.00 -13.32
CA ALA A 23 9.87 19.07 -13.58
C ALA A 23 10.81 18.77 -14.75
N THR A 24 11.18 17.50 -14.93
CA THR A 24 12.14 17.06 -15.96
C THR A 24 11.48 16.33 -17.13
N GLY A 25 10.24 15.87 -16.96
CA GLY A 25 9.55 15.00 -17.93
C GLY A 25 10.06 13.56 -17.92
N ALA A 26 11.00 13.20 -17.03
CA ALA A 26 11.50 11.84 -16.92
C ALA A 26 10.39 10.87 -16.47
N GLN A 27 10.41 9.67 -17.03
CA GLN A 27 9.45 8.62 -16.72
C GLN A 27 10.15 7.29 -16.50
N ILE A 28 9.70 6.55 -15.49
CA ILE A 28 10.21 5.22 -15.16
C ILE A 28 9.01 4.27 -15.10
N ALA A 29 8.98 3.31 -16.01
CA ALA A 29 7.97 2.26 -16.00
C ALA A 29 8.30 1.20 -14.94
N MET A 30 7.29 0.77 -14.23
CA MET A 30 7.35 -0.34 -13.28
C MET A 30 6.85 -1.63 -13.96
N PRO A 31 7.07 -2.81 -13.36
CA PRO A 31 6.60 -4.06 -13.97
C PRO A 31 5.09 -4.02 -14.22
N PRO A 32 4.63 -4.50 -15.38
CA PRO A 32 3.24 -4.37 -15.79
C PRO A 32 2.34 -5.39 -15.07
N PRO A 33 1.00 -5.21 -15.05
CA PRO A 33 0.07 -6.06 -14.31
C PRO A 33 0.14 -7.55 -14.60
N GLU A 34 0.46 -7.97 -15.82
CA GLU A 34 0.61 -9.38 -16.20
C GLU A 34 1.75 -10.11 -15.47
N THR A 35 2.66 -9.36 -14.86
CA THR A 35 3.76 -9.92 -14.05
C THR A 35 3.34 -10.18 -12.61
N MET A 36 2.13 -9.77 -12.24
CA MET A 36 1.58 -9.99 -10.91
C MET A 36 0.99 -11.38 -10.83
N ASN A 37 1.45 -12.10 -9.82
CA ASN A 37 1.04 -13.44 -9.45
C ASN A 37 -0.48 -13.72 -9.52
N ASN A 38 -1.32 -12.81 -8.98
CA ASN A 38 -2.77 -13.00 -8.88
C ASN A 38 -3.58 -12.36 -10.01
N VAL A 39 -2.95 -12.00 -11.13
CA VAL A 39 -3.60 -11.28 -12.24
C VAL A 39 -3.57 -12.12 -13.51
N ARG A 40 -4.72 -12.27 -14.15
CA ARG A 40 -4.86 -12.87 -15.48
C ARG A 40 -5.36 -11.83 -16.47
N LEU A 41 -4.81 -11.86 -17.68
CA LEU A 41 -5.26 -11.00 -18.77
C LEU A 41 -6.57 -11.52 -19.34
N ARG A 42 -7.59 -10.65 -19.46
CA ARG A 42 -8.86 -10.97 -20.08
C ARG A 42 -8.97 -10.36 -21.46
N TYR A 43 -9.35 -11.18 -22.43
CA TYR A 43 -9.49 -10.78 -23.83
C TYR A 43 -10.93 -10.96 -24.31
N THR A 44 -11.35 -10.07 -25.20
CA THR A 44 -12.59 -10.25 -25.98
C THR A 44 -12.49 -11.44 -26.93
N GLU A 45 -13.62 -11.90 -27.47
CA GLU A 45 -13.66 -12.94 -28.52
C GLU A 45 -12.80 -12.61 -29.76
N LYS A 46 -12.54 -11.32 -30.00
CA LYS A 46 -11.70 -10.83 -31.11
C LYS A 46 -10.21 -10.77 -30.76
N GLY A 47 -9.80 -11.23 -29.57
CA GLY A 47 -8.41 -11.23 -29.11
C GLY A 47 -7.88 -9.87 -28.65
N VAL A 48 -8.76 -8.88 -28.44
CA VAL A 48 -8.38 -7.57 -27.90
C VAL A 48 -8.42 -7.61 -26.37
N LEU A 49 -7.36 -7.12 -25.71
CA LEU A 49 -7.30 -7.03 -24.26
C LEU A 49 -8.41 -6.09 -23.75
N ASP A 50 -9.26 -6.62 -22.87
CA ASP A 50 -10.45 -5.93 -22.36
C ASP A 50 -10.37 -5.61 -20.86
N GLY A 51 -9.54 -6.36 -20.12
CA GLY A 51 -9.44 -6.18 -18.68
C GLY A 51 -8.56 -7.20 -18.01
N TYR A 52 -8.75 -7.29 -16.70
CA TYR A 52 -8.00 -8.17 -15.82
C TYR A 52 -8.96 -8.99 -14.96
N ASP A 53 -8.64 -10.25 -14.80
CA ASP A 53 -9.26 -11.11 -13.80
C ASP A 53 -8.30 -11.22 -12.61
N VAL A 54 -8.70 -10.66 -11.47
CA VAL A 54 -7.89 -10.61 -10.26
C VAL A 54 -8.35 -11.69 -9.30
N LEU A 55 -7.46 -12.65 -9.06
CA LEU A 55 -7.71 -13.80 -8.20
C LEU A 55 -7.53 -13.44 -6.73
N TYR A 56 -8.29 -14.11 -5.87
CA TYR A 56 -8.01 -14.15 -4.44
C TYR A 56 -6.71 -14.94 -4.21
N MET A 57 -5.91 -14.48 -3.27
CA MET A 57 -4.74 -15.23 -2.80
C MET A 57 -5.15 -16.01 -1.55
N ASP A 58 -4.96 -17.32 -1.56
CA ASP A 58 -5.11 -18.17 -0.40
C ASP A 58 -3.94 -17.94 0.57
N LEU A 59 -4.28 -17.29 1.68
CA LEU A 59 -3.35 -16.88 2.72
C LEU A 59 -2.79 -18.06 3.53
N LEU A 60 -3.41 -19.25 3.46
CA LEU A 60 -2.99 -20.44 4.18
C LEU A 60 -2.02 -21.28 3.34
N SER A 61 -2.31 -21.47 2.05
CA SER A 61 -1.46 -22.25 1.14
C SER A 61 -0.35 -21.44 0.48
N SER A 62 -0.40 -20.10 0.57
CA SER A 62 0.46 -19.20 -0.19
C SER A 62 0.32 -19.37 -1.71
N ASP A 63 -0.88 -19.74 -2.17
CA ASP A 63 -1.25 -19.93 -3.57
C ASP A 63 -2.48 -19.06 -3.93
N PHE A 64 -3.03 -19.18 -5.13
CA PHE A 64 -4.27 -18.51 -5.52
C PHE A 64 -5.47 -19.39 -5.26
N ASP A 65 -6.53 -18.78 -4.74
CA ASP A 65 -7.84 -19.40 -4.73
C ASP A 65 -8.40 -19.38 -6.15
N THR A 66 -8.46 -20.56 -6.78
CA THR A 66 -9.05 -20.76 -8.10
C THR A 66 -10.51 -21.21 -8.05
N GLU A 67 -11.04 -21.46 -6.86
CA GLU A 67 -12.44 -21.88 -6.67
C GLU A 67 -13.35 -20.66 -6.55
N THR A 68 -12.86 -19.58 -5.93
CA THR A 68 -13.60 -18.32 -5.83
C THR A 68 -13.60 -17.55 -7.15
N GLU A 69 -14.76 -16.98 -7.52
CA GLU A 69 -14.92 -16.15 -8.71
C GLU A 69 -13.99 -14.92 -8.63
N PRO A 70 -13.19 -14.64 -9.68
CA PRO A 70 -12.27 -13.50 -9.68
C PRO A 70 -12.99 -12.15 -9.73
N TYR A 71 -12.29 -11.10 -9.33
CA TYR A 71 -12.73 -9.74 -9.65
C TYR A 71 -12.48 -9.44 -11.13
N HIS A 72 -13.55 -9.18 -11.86
CA HIS A 72 -13.52 -8.75 -13.24
C HIS A 72 -13.35 -7.23 -13.31
N LEU A 73 -12.14 -6.77 -13.64
CA LEU A 73 -11.83 -5.34 -13.70
C LEU A 73 -11.62 -4.90 -15.14
N THR A 74 -12.09 -3.71 -15.50
CA THR A 74 -11.64 -3.03 -16.72
C THR A 74 -10.17 -2.64 -16.58
N LEU A 75 -9.53 -2.32 -17.72
CA LEU A 75 -8.16 -1.83 -17.75
C LEU A 75 -7.93 -0.59 -16.88
N GLU A 76 -8.93 0.28 -16.77
CA GLU A 76 -8.86 1.51 -15.98
C GLU A 76 -9.11 1.25 -14.49
N GLU A 77 -10.08 0.42 -14.13
CA GLU A 77 -10.42 0.13 -12.72
C GLU A 77 -9.29 -0.62 -12.01
N ALA A 78 -8.56 -1.45 -12.75
CA ALA A 78 -7.44 -2.24 -12.23
C ALA A 78 -6.41 -1.42 -11.46
N ARG A 79 -6.18 -0.15 -11.84
CA ARG A 79 -5.17 0.71 -11.20
C ARG A 79 -5.48 0.96 -9.72
N PHE A 80 -6.77 0.98 -9.36
CA PHE A 80 -7.22 1.17 -7.99
C PHE A 80 -7.08 -0.10 -7.15
N PHE A 81 -7.16 -1.28 -7.78
CA PHE A 81 -6.90 -2.56 -7.12
C PHE A 81 -5.40 -2.82 -6.97
N PHE A 82 -4.60 -2.54 -7.99
CA PHE A 82 -3.18 -2.89 -7.99
C PHE A 82 -2.33 -1.96 -7.12
N TYR A 83 -2.73 -0.69 -6.96
CA TYR A 83 -1.88 0.36 -6.39
C TYR A 83 -2.62 1.25 -5.38
N GLU A 84 -3.26 0.63 -4.40
CA GLU A 84 -3.96 1.31 -3.31
C GLU A 84 -3.01 2.33 -2.65
N ARG A 85 -1.84 1.86 -2.21
CA ARG A 85 -0.72 2.67 -1.71
C ARG A 85 0.57 2.24 -2.37
N VAL A 86 1.47 3.18 -2.62
CA VAL A 86 2.80 2.91 -3.17
C VAL A 86 3.81 3.84 -2.49
N VAL A 87 4.92 3.28 -2.03
CA VAL A 87 6.00 4.00 -1.36
C VAL A 87 7.33 3.63 -1.97
N LEU A 88 8.20 4.64 -2.14
CA LEU A 88 9.55 4.53 -2.66
C LEU A 88 10.56 4.62 -1.52
N SER A 89 11.63 3.82 -1.56
CA SER A 89 12.71 3.90 -0.58
C SER A 89 13.67 5.06 -0.83
N CYS A 90 13.83 5.52 -2.07
CA CYS A 90 14.71 6.63 -2.42
C CYS A 90 14.29 7.29 -3.74
N ASP A 91 15.07 8.27 -4.21
CA ASP A 91 14.89 8.84 -5.54
C ASP A 91 15.09 7.75 -6.61
N PRO A 92 14.05 7.41 -7.40
CA PRO A 92 14.11 6.33 -8.38
C PRO A 92 15.10 6.60 -9.52
N SER A 93 15.56 7.85 -9.72
CA SER A 93 16.59 8.18 -10.71
C SER A 93 18.01 7.76 -10.32
N GLN A 94 18.28 7.58 -9.03
CA GLN A 94 19.62 7.24 -8.51
C GLN A 94 19.89 5.72 -8.54
N GLY A 95 18.91 4.93 -8.98
CA GLY A 95 18.99 3.47 -8.99
C GLY A 95 18.78 2.84 -7.61
N ASN A 96 18.65 1.51 -7.59
CA ASN A 96 18.49 0.70 -6.38
C ASN A 96 17.26 1.00 -5.49
N CYS A 97 16.30 1.78 -6.00
CA CYS A 97 15.10 2.15 -5.27
C CYS A 97 14.11 0.99 -5.17
N MET A 98 13.71 0.67 -3.95
CA MET A 98 12.65 -0.30 -3.67
C MET A 98 11.29 0.39 -3.73
N VAL A 99 10.35 -0.28 -4.37
CA VAL A 99 8.96 0.14 -4.46
C VAL A 99 8.10 -0.89 -3.77
N LEU A 100 7.49 -0.48 -2.66
CA LEU A 100 6.52 -1.29 -1.92
C LEU A 100 5.12 -0.78 -2.23
N ARG A 101 4.17 -1.69 -2.42
CA ARG A 101 2.76 -1.35 -2.62
C ARG A 101 1.83 -2.16 -1.73
N ILE A 102 0.66 -1.56 -1.49
CA ILE A 102 -0.52 -2.26 -1.02
C ILE A 102 -1.43 -2.53 -2.22
N GLN A 103 -1.90 -3.77 -2.35
CA GLN A 103 -2.79 -4.22 -3.42
C GLN A 103 -4.04 -4.93 -2.86
N LEU A 104 -5.14 -4.81 -3.57
CA LEU A 104 -6.37 -5.56 -3.35
C LEU A 104 -6.36 -6.89 -4.14
N PRO A 105 -7.16 -7.89 -3.73
CA PRO A 105 -7.98 -7.91 -2.51
C PRO A 105 -7.15 -8.09 -1.23
N ASN A 106 -7.77 -7.80 -0.08
CA ASN A 106 -7.22 -7.98 1.28
C ASN A 106 -5.99 -7.13 1.62
N SER A 107 -5.74 -6.05 0.87
CA SER A 107 -4.68 -5.07 1.13
C SER A 107 -3.33 -5.69 1.48
N GLN A 108 -2.83 -6.51 0.56
CA GLN A 108 -1.60 -7.29 0.69
C GLN A 108 -0.39 -6.53 0.17
N LEU A 109 0.80 -7.00 0.54
CA LEU A 109 2.06 -6.37 0.15
C LEU A 109 2.76 -7.09 -0.99
N SER A 110 3.19 -6.30 -1.96
CA SER A 110 4.12 -6.71 -3.01
C SER A 110 5.19 -5.64 -3.20
N TYR A 111 6.37 -6.05 -3.63
CA TYR A 111 7.48 -5.14 -3.86
C TYR A 111 8.22 -5.46 -5.14
N THR A 112 8.98 -4.48 -5.60
CA THR A 112 9.87 -4.61 -6.76
C THR A 112 10.97 -3.57 -6.64
N ARG A 113 12.07 -3.73 -7.38
CA ARG A 113 13.11 -2.69 -7.51
C ARG A 113 12.89 -1.92 -8.80
N VAL A 114 13.24 -0.63 -8.81
CA VAL A 114 13.30 0.14 -10.04
C VAL A 114 14.24 -0.56 -11.03
N GLY A 115 13.73 -0.90 -12.21
CA GLY A 115 14.44 -1.65 -13.25
C GLY A 115 14.16 -3.17 -13.26
N ASP A 116 13.49 -3.71 -12.24
CA ASP A 116 13.02 -5.09 -12.25
C ASP A 116 11.89 -5.28 -13.28
N THR A 117 11.65 -6.53 -13.66
CA THR A 117 10.62 -6.91 -14.64
C THR A 117 9.42 -7.60 -14.02
N LYS A 118 9.36 -7.76 -12.68
CA LYS A 118 8.24 -8.43 -12.00
C LYS A 118 8.02 -7.92 -10.59
N TRP A 119 6.80 -8.12 -10.10
CA TRP A 119 6.46 -7.92 -8.70
C TRP A 119 6.70 -9.19 -7.88
N THR A 120 7.19 -9.00 -6.66
CA THR A 120 7.38 -10.09 -5.69
C THR A 120 6.38 -9.92 -4.55
N TRP A 121 5.52 -10.90 -4.37
CA TRP A 121 4.53 -10.93 -3.29
C TRP A 121 5.18 -11.35 -1.96
N ILE A 122 4.80 -10.69 -0.87
CA ILE A 122 5.33 -10.97 0.49
C ILE A 122 4.49 -12.02 1.23
N GLY A 123 3.23 -12.24 0.81
CA GLY A 123 2.20 -12.89 1.63
C GLY A 123 2.40 -14.37 2.01
N GLY A 124 3.39 -15.07 1.45
CA GLY A 124 3.71 -16.44 1.83
C GLY A 124 4.31 -16.66 3.23
N LYS A 125 4.46 -15.59 4.04
CA LYS A 125 5.04 -15.66 5.40
C LYS A 125 4.03 -15.62 6.55
N GLY A 126 2.76 -15.89 6.27
CA GLY A 126 1.69 -15.96 7.28
C GLY A 126 1.31 -14.58 7.81
N ASN A 127 0.04 -14.21 7.67
CA ASN A 127 -0.51 -12.95 8.17
C ASN A 127 0.15 -11.69 7.59
N CYS A 128 0.35 -11.52 6.28
CA CYS A 128 0.77 -10.24 5.67
C CYS A 128 -0.34 -9.63 4.78
N TRP A 129 -1.46 -9.27 5.39
CA TRP A 129 -2.66 -8.73 4.75
C TRP A 129 -3.33 -7.68 5.68
N GLU A 130 -4.36 -6.98 5.19
CA GLU A 130 -5.10 -5.90 5.87
C GLU A 130 -4.28 -4.63 6.19
N TYR A 131 -3.26 -4.34 5.38
CA TYR A 131 -2.53 -3.08 5.50
C TYR A 131 -3.38 -1.91 5.04
N GLN A 132 -3.47 -0.84 5.83
CA GLN A 132 -4.21 0.37 5.44
C GLN A 132 -3.28 1.48 4.95
N ASP A 133 -2.04 1.50 5.45
CA ASP A 133 -1.04 2.46 5.02
C ASP A 133 0.38 1.89 5.22
N ILE A 134 1.31 2.45 4.47
CA ILE A 134 2.73 2.11 4.51
C ILE A 134 3.58 3.38 4.45
N LEU A 135 4.75 3.34 5.07
CA LEU A 135 5.77 4.38 4.98
C LEU A 135 7.16 3.76 4.83
N TYR A 136 8.12 4.56 4.37
CA TYR A 136 9.53 4.23 4.40
C TYR A 136 10.26 5.18 5.34
N ASN A 137 11.12 4.63 6.20
CA ASN A 137 11.96 5.40 7.12
C ASN A 137 13.40 5.42 6.59
N ASN A 138 13.88 6.62 6.26
CA ASN A 138 15.24 6.83 5.76
C ASN A 138 16.32 6.58 6.83
N ASN A 139 15.98 6.65 8.12
CA ASN A 139 16.96 6.57 9.21
C ASN A 139 17.48 5.14 9.45
N ASP A 140 16.61 4.14 9.32
CA ASP A 140 16.96 2.72 9.47
C ASP A 140 16.85 1.92 8.17
N GLY A 141 16.31 2.52 7.11
CA GLY A 141 16.16 1.92 5.80
C GLY A 141 15.07 0.85 5.73
N LEU A 142 14.07 0.92 6.61
CA LEU A 142 12.96 -0.03 6.70
C LEU A 142 11.64 0.58 6.22
N PHE A 143 10.77 -0.28 5.70
CA PHE A 143 9.37 0.05 5.51
C PHE A 143 8.58 -0.29 6.76
N TYR A 144 7.49 0.44 6.99
CA TYR A 144 6.54 0.16 8.05
C TYR A 144 5.14 0.12 7.48
N GLY A 145 4.34 -0.86 7.91
CA GLY A 145 2.95 -0.99 7.51
C GLY A 145 2.04 -1.01 8.74
N VAL A 146 0.93 -0.28 8.68
CA VAL A 146 -0.12 -0.30 9.71
C VAL A 146 -1.34 -1.05 9.20
N ARG A 147 -1.97 -1.83 10.08
CA ARG A 147 -3.17 -2.63 9.75
C ARG A 147 -4.42 -2.08 10.40
N GLY A 148 -5.58 -2.60 9.97
CA GLY A 148 -6.90 -2.22 10.49
C GLY A 148 -7.11 -2.41 11.99
N GLU A 149 -6.30 -3.21 12.68
CA GLU A 149 -6.38 -3.36 14.14
C GLU A 149 -5.35 -2.51 14.92
N GLY A 150 -4.64 -1.62 14.21
CA GLY A 150 -3.56 -0.80 14.77
C GLY A 150 -2.23 -1.54 14.97
N GLN A 151 -2.14 -2.81 14.56
CA GLN A 151 -0.85 -3.52 14.48
C GLN A 151 0.08 -2.78 13.52
N VAL A 152 1.37 -2.73 13.86
CA VAL A 152 2.43 -2.20 12.99
C VAL A 152 3.51 -3.24 12.79
N ASP A 153 3.90 -3.40 11.53
CA ASP A 153 4.98 -4.29 11.12
C ASP A 153 6.13 -3.49 10.51
N SER A 154 7.36 -3.87 10.86
CA SER A 154 8.54 -3.47 10.10
C SER A 154 8.77 -4.47 8.96
N ILE A 155 9.11 -3.96 7.78
CA ILE A 155 9.32 -4.72 6.55
C ILE A 155 10.72 -4.38 6.02
N ASN A 156 11.62 -5.35 6.09
CA ASN A 156 12.98 -5.24 5.58
C ASN A 156 13.07 -5.91 4.20
N LEU A 157 13.44 -5.13 3.18
CA LEU A 157 13.56 -5.57 1.78
C LEU A 157 15.02 -5.60 1.30
N ASN A 158 16.00 -5.43 2.19
CA ASN A 158 17.42 -5.39 1.82
C ASN A 158 18.06 -6.78 1.65
N GLY A 159 17.40 -7.84 2.12
CA GLY A 159 17.87 -9.22 2.01
C GLY A 159 17.42 -9.91 0.71
N ILE A 160 17.74 -11.22 0.62
CA ILE A 160 17.32 -12.08 -0.50
C ILE A 160 15.79 -12.27 -0.53
N SER A 161 15.14 -12.19 0.63
CA SER A 161 13.68 -12.25 0.77
C SER A 161 13.21 -11.18 1.75
N ALA A 162 11.98 -10.71 1.58
CA ALA A 162 11.35 -9.77 2.49
C ALA A 162 11.24 -10.37 3.90
N GLU A 163 11.65 -9.63 4.92
CA GLU A 163 11.50 -9.99 6.32
C GLU A 163 10.47 -9.07 6.96
N VAL A 164 9.38 -9.65 7.46
CA VAL A 164 8.30 -8.92 8.13
C VAL A 164 8.32 -9.29 9.61
N LYS A 165 8.29 -8.27 10.47
CA LYS A 165 8.30 -8.41 11.93
C LYS A 165 7.22 -7.53 12.52
N VAL A 166 6.37 -8.12 13.36
CA VAL A 166 5.41 -7.37 14.18
C VAL A 166 6.17 -6.60 15.24
N ILE A 167 6.10 -5.27 15.20
CA ILE A 167 6.78 -4.38 16.17
C ILE A 167 5.80 -3.71 17.13
N LEU A 168 4.51 -3.68 16.77
CA LEU A 168 3.42 -3.27 17.65
C LEU A 168 2.29 -4.25 17.44
N LYS A 169 1.91 -4.98 18.49
CA LYS A 169 0.80 -5.94 18.44
C LYS A 169 -0.54 -5.21 18.24
N SER A 170 -1.55 -5.94 17.78
CA SER A 170 -2.94 -5.47 17.70
C SER A 170 -3.37 -4.86 19.03
N ILE A 171 -3.90 -3.62 18.98
CA ILE A 171 -4.19 -2.81 20.17
C ILE A 171 -5.68 -2.78 20.48
N ILE A 172 -6.52 -2.94 19.45
CA ILE A 172 -7.97 -2.85 19.57
C ILE A 172 -8.64 -3.91 18.70
N SER A 173 -9.86 -4.31 19.06
CA SER A 173 -10.73 -4.99 18.13
C SER A 173 -11.04 -4.07 16.95
N TYR A 174 -11.17 -4.65 15.75
CA TYR A 174 -11.39 -3.93 14.49
C TYR A 174 -12.38 -2.76 14.65
N GLN A 175 -11.91 -1.54 14.39
CA GLN A 175 -12.74 -0.35 14.25
C GLN A 175 -12.67 0.14 12.80
N ALA A 176 -13.83 0.50 12.25
CA ALA A 176 -14.02 1.02 10.89
C ALA A 176 -13.46 2.44 10.71
N HIS A 177 -12.23 2.67 11.15
CA HIS A 177 -11.44 3.86 10.88
C HIS A 177 -10.39 3.53 9.84
N SER A 178 -10.10 4.47 8.93
CA SER A 178 -8.86 4.40 8.16
C SER A 178 -7.70 4.79 9.06
N ARG A 179 -6.58 4.09 8.93
CA ARG A 179 -5.37 4.30 9.71
C ARG A 179 -4.24 4.65 8.78
N TYR A 180 -3.48 5.65 9.20
CA TYR A 180 -2.29 6.12 8.53
C TYR A 180 -1.14 6.04 9.51
N ILE A 181 0.05 5.76 9.00
CA ILE A 181 1.26 5.74 9.79
C ILE A 181 2.19 6.83 9.28
N VAL A 182 2.70 7.63 10.21
CA VAL A 182 3.61 8.74 9.88
C VAL A 182 4.76 8.75 10.87
N GLN A 183 5.92 9.19 10.38
CA GLN A 183 7.08 9.46 11.22
C GLN A 183 7.30 10.98 11.26
N ALA A 184 7.44 11.52 12.47
CA ALA A 184 7.78 12.91 12.65
C ALA A 184 9.28 13.17 12.41
N PRO A 185 9.68 14.42 12.10
CA PRO A 185 11.09 14.77 11.89
C PRO A 185 12.02 14.45 13.06
N TRP A 186 11.51 14.43 14.30
CA TRP A 186 12.28 14.05 15.50
C TRP A 186 12.31 12.54 15.77
N GLY A 187 11.76 11.73 14.86
CA GLY A 187 11.88 10.27 14.86
C GLY A 187 10.73 9.50 15.53
N ASP A 188 9.84 10.18 16.25
CA ASP A 188 8.65 9.53 16.81
C ASP A 188 7.70 9.06 15.70
N PHE A 189 7.06 7.92 15.93
CA PHE A 189 6.00 7.40 15.07
C PHE A 189 4.63 7.71 15.62
N PHE A 190 3.69 7.99 14.71
CA PHE A 190 2.30 8.25 15.03
C PHE A 190 1.38 7.41 14.16
N GLN A 191 0.24 7.01 14.75
CA GLN A 191 -0.92 6.58 13.98
C GLN A 191 -1.94 7.70 13.91
N ILE A 192 -2.46 7.97 12.72
CA ILE A 192 -3.56 8.89 12.52
C ILE A 192 -4.79 8.06 12.16
N TRP A 193 -5.85 8.19 12.94
CA TRP A 193 -7.11 7.48 12.70
C TRP A 193 -8.13 8.46 12.13
N ARG A 194 -8.62 8.18 10.94
CA ARG A 194 -9.68 8.95 10.29
C ARG A 194 -11.01 8.23 10.50
N HIS A 195 -11.93 8.93 11.16
CA HIS A 195 -13.32 8.53 11.24
C HIS A 195 -14.11 9.21 10.13
N ASP A 196 -14.75 8.40 9.29
CA ASP A 196 -15.63 8.89 8.24
C ASP A 196 -17.08 8.81 8.72
N LYS A 197 -17.86 9.84 8.41
CA LYS A 197 -19.30 9.83 8.61
C LYS A 197 -20.02 9.82 7.28
N TYR A 198 -21.24 9.32 7.35
CA TYR A 198 -22.15 9.32 6.25
C TYR A 198 -22.78 10.71 6.10
N ASN A 199 -22.59 11.37 4.96
CA ASN A 199 -23.32 12.59 4.61
C ASN A 199 -24.36 12.33 3.52
N LYS A 200 -25.56 12.85 3.73
CA LYS A 200 -26.68 12.82 2.78
C LYS A 200 -27.04 14.24 2.42
N GLU A 201 -26.47 14.73 1.31
CA GLU A 201 -26.83 16.01 0.73
C GLU A 201 -27.35 15.81 -0.70
N ASN A 202 -28.46 16.46 -1.03
CA ASN A 202 -29.06 16.45 -2.38
C ASN A 202 -29.30 15.04 -2.97
N GLY A 203 -29.62 14.04 -2.12
CA GLY A 203 -29.88 12.67 -2.55
C GLY A 203 -28.62 11.86 -2.93
N ARG A 204 -27.43 12.46 -2.85
CA ARG A 204 -26.15 11.75 -2.96
C ARG A 204 -25.66 11.34 -1.58
N THR A 205 -25.09 10.15 -1.55
CA THR A 205 -24.52 9.54 -0.36
C THR A 205 -23.02 9.51 -0.53
N GLU A 206 -22.30 10.19 0.35
CA GLU A 206 -20.84 10.22 0.33
C GLU A 206 -20.28 10.03 1.74
N TRP A 207 -19.17 9.31 1.83
CA TRP A 207 -18.39 9.22 3.05
C TRP A 207 -17.48 10.43 3.13
N VAL A 208 -17.64 11.22 4.18
CA VAL A 208 -16.83 12.42 4.42
C VAL A 208 -16.04 12.25 5.70
N ALA A 209 -14.79 12.73 5.70
CA ALA A 209 -13.97 12.75 6.91
C ALA A 209 -14.66 13.63 7.96
N ASP A 210 -14.89 13.07 9.15
CA ASP A 210 -15.50 13.78 10.28
C ASP A 210 -14.44 14.19 11.30
N LYS A 211 -13.62 13.23 11.72
CA LYS A 211 -12.64 13.41 12.81
C LYS A 211 -11.34 12.70 12.50
N PHE A 212 -10.27 13.29 13.02
CA PHE A 212 -8.95 12.69 13.06
C PHE A 212 -8.52 12.55 14.51
N PHE A 213 -7.97 11.40 14.85
CA PHE A 213 -7.35 11.15 16.14
C PHE A 213 -5.87 10.87 15.90
N VAL A 214 -5.00 11.49 16.68
CA VAL A 214 -3.55 11.34 16.53
C VAL A 214 -3.02 10.62 17.76
N TYR A 215 -2.31 9.53 17.52
CA TYR A 215 -1.74 8.72 18.58
C TYR A 215 -0.23 8.58 18.40
N LYS A 216 0.54 8.93 19.42
CA LYS A 216 1.96 8.59 19.48
C LYS A 216 2.12 7.10 19.75
N ILE A 217 3.00 6.44 19.00
CA ILE A 217 3.30 5.02 19.17
C ILE A 217 4.45 4.84 20.16
N ASP A 218 4.25 3.99 21.16
CA ASP A 218 5.29 3.50 22.06
C ASP A 218 5.52 2.02 21.76
N PHE A 219 6.51 1.73 20.90
CA PHE A 219 6.88 0.37 20.52
C PHE A 219 7.42 -0.43 21.72
N VAL A 220 8.07 0.21 22.69
CA VAL A 220 8.62 -0.50 23.87
C VAL A 220 7.50 -0.88 24.82
N GLY A 221 6.62 0.07 25.13
CA GLY A 221 5.44 -0.13 25.97
C GLY A 221 4.30 -0.89 25.29
N GLN A 222 4.41 -1.21 24.00
CA GLN A 222 3.38 -1.87 23.19
C GLN A 222 2.01 -1.17 23.29
N LYS A 223 2.00 0.16 23.18
CA LYS A 223 0.79 0.98 23.33
C LYS A 223 0.81 2.19 22.43
N ILE A 224 -0.35 2.81 22.30
CA ILE A 224 -0.53 4.11 21.65
C ILE A 224 -1.10 5.10 22.66
N ILE A 225 -0.71 6.37 22.54
CA ILE A 225 -1.09 7.45 23.46
C ILE A 225 -1.71 8.56 22.63
N GLU A 226 -2.98 8.87 22.86
CA GLU A 226 -3.66 9.97 22.19
C GLU A 226 -2.95 11.29 22.52
N THR A 227 -2.69 12.10 21.50
CA THR A 227 -2.02 13.39 21.64
C THR A 227 -2.68 14.44 20.77
N ASN A 228 -2.81 15.65 21.33
CA ASN A 228 -3.26 16.84 20.61
C ASN A 228 -2.10 17.79 20.29
N ASN A 229 -0.87 17.42 20.67
CA ASN A 229 0.32 18.25 20.53
C ASN A 229 1.35 17.51 19.70
N LEU A 230 1.68 18.05 18.54
CA LEU A 230 2.73 17.55 17.66
C LEU A 230 4.08 18.20 17.97
N GLN A 231 4.20 19.05 19.00
CA GLN A 231 5.32 19.96 19.23
C GLN A 231 5.43 20.96 18.04
N ASP A 232 5.60 22.25 18.31
CA ASP A 232 5.48 23.34 17.32
C ASP A 232 6.62 23.38 16.27
N HIS A 233 6.85 22.28 15.57
CA HIS A 233 7.87 22.13 14.53
C HIS A 233 7.21 22.10 13.15
N ILE A 234 6.92 23.30 12.64
CA ILE A 234 6.72 23.58 11.22
C ILE A 234 8.04 24.08 10.63
#